data_AF-A0A0C3QMT4-F1
#
_entry.id   AF-A0A0C3QMT4-F1
#
_cell.length_a   1.000
_cell.length_b   1.000
_cell.length_c   1.000
_cell.angle_alpha   90.00
_cell.angle_beta   90.00
_cell.angle_gamma   90.00
#
_symmetry.space_group_name_H-M   'P 1'
#
loop_
_entity.id
_entity.type
_entity.pdbx_description
1 polymer ?
#
loop_
_entity_poly.entity_id
_entity_poly.type
_entity_poly.pdbx_seq_one_letter_code
_entity_poly.pdbx_strand_id
1 'polypeptide(L)'
;FWYTRVLGIFHLQVINTTYSHHLPQRLDVLWIRWLGEDPGYVGNPGVRRLERVGYVPEGLFAFGFIDPDVVVRAAHLIPAFIYEKTDKLLTRSLFWDCQDGDWETTMSTCIFVYRDMLSRFLRTGVGHTHRHFTHPTL
;
A
#
# COMPACT_ATOMS: atom_id res chain seq x y z
N PHE A 1 -5.53 3.49 -4.41
CA PHE A 1 -5.04 2.12 -4.17
C PHE A 1 -4.44 2.09 -2.77
N TRP A 2 -4.39 0.94 -2.12
CA TRP A 2 -3.69 0.82 -0.83
C TRP A 2 -2.29 0.26 -1.04
N TYR A 3 -1.35 0.71 -0.22
CA TYR A 3 0.01 0.20 -0.22
C TYR A 3 0.23 -0.67 1.02
N THR A 4 1.04 -1.69 0.88
CA THR A 4 1.34 -2.63 1.97
C THR A 4 2.78 -3.09 1.89
N ARG A 5 3.41 -3.32 3.05
CA ARG A 5 4.64 -4.10 3.16
C ARG A 5 4.26 -5.55 3.43
N VAL A 6 4.67 -6.47 2.55
CA VAL A 6 4.54 -7.91 2.80
C VAL A 6 5.59 -8.31 3.85
N LEU A 7 5.13 -8.88 4.96
CA LEU A 7 5.95 -9.36 6.07
C LEU A 7 6.21 -10.86 5.96
N GLY A 8 5.27 -11.60 5.39
CA GLY A 8 5.37 -13.04 5.22
C GLY A 8 4.43 -13.56 4.14
N ILE A 9 4.83 -14.66 3.51
CA ILE A 9 4.04 -15.41 2.53
C ILE A 9 3.83 -16.79 3.12
N PHE A 10 2.58 -17.19 3.26
CA PHE A 10 2.20 -18.47 3.85
C PHE A 10 1.48 -19.34 2.84
N HIS A 11 1.86 -20.62 2.79
CA HIS A 11 1.18 -21.67 2.04
C HIS A 11 0.60 -22.65 3.04
N LEU A 12 -0.71 -22.58 3.25
CA LEU A 12 -1.40 -23.31 4.31
C LEU A 12 -2.18 -24.48 3.69
N GLN A 13 -2.25 -25.58 4.42
CA GLN A 13 -3.23 -26.64 4.18
C GLN A 13 -4.31 -26.54 5.25
N VAL A 14 -5.51 -26.14 4.85
CA VAL A 14 -6.62 -25.86 5.76
C VAL A 14 -7.73 -26.88 5.55
N ILE A 15 -8.40 -27.25 6.64
CA ILE A 15 -9.62 -28.07 6.59
C ILE A 15 -10.77 -27.18 7.04
N ASN A 16 -11.77 -27.01 6.19
CA ASN A 16 -12.98 -26.30 6.58
C ASN A 16 -13.87 -27.23 7.40
N THR A 17 -14.11 -26.87 8.67
CA THR A 17 -14.90 -27.67 9.62
C THR A 17 -16.40 -27.40 9.51
N THR A 18 -16.82 -26.39 8.76
CA THR A 18 -18.22 -26.01 8.55
C THR A 18 -18.88 -26.80 7.42
N TYR A 19 -18.10 -27.30 6.44
CA TYR A 19 -18.62 -28.14 5.37
C TYR A 19 -18.47 -29.63 5.69
N SER A 20 -19.39 -30.45 5.18
CA SER A 20 -19.44 -31.90 5.36
C SER A 20 -18.26 -32.67 4.75
N HIS A 21 -17.48 -32.02 3.89
CA HIS A 21 -16.34 -32.63 3.20
C HIS A 21 -15.02 -32.06 3.74
N HIS A 22 -14.38 -32.82 4.63
CA HIS A 22 -13.14 -32.45 5.33
C HIS A 22 -11.86 -32.69 4.52
N LEU A 23 -11.86 -32.40 3.22
CA LEU A 23 -10.66 -32.53 2.41
C LEU A 23 -9.73 -31.33 2.67
N PRO A 24 -8.42 -31.54 2.93
CA PRO A 24 -7.47 -30.45 3.01
C PRO A 24 -7.44 -29.64 1.71
N GLN A 25 -7.49 -28.32 1.85
CA GLN A 25 -7.42 -27.36 0.75
C GLN A 25 -6.21 -26.46 0.94
N ARG A 26 -5.52 -26.18 -0.17
CA ARG A 26 -4.42 -25.22 -0.17
C ARG A 26 -5.00 -23.81 -0.11
N LEU A 27 -4.49 -23.01 0.82
CA LEU A 27 -4.78 -21.59 0.95
C LEU A 27 -3.47 -20.81 1.03
N ASP A 28 -3.26 -19.88 0.11
CA ASP A 28 -2.11 -18.99 0.11
C ASP A 28 -2.53 -17.65 0.72
N VAL A 29 -1.74 -17.12 1.66
CA VAL A 29 -2.07 -15.87 2.38
C VAL A 29 -0.82 -15.01 2.56
N LEU A 30 -0.96 -13.71 2.34
CA LEU A 30 0.07 -12.73 2.64
C LEU A 30 -0.20 -12.09 4.00
N TRP A 31 0.79 -12.07 4.87
CA TRP A 31 0.78 -11.22 6.05
C TRP A 31 1.41 -9.88 5.72
N ILE A 32 0.69 -8.81 6.03
CA ILE A 32 1.03 -7.47 5.59
C ILE A 32 1.01 -6.46 6.74
N ARG A 33 1.71 -5.35 6.51
CA ARG A 33 1.59 -4.10 7.25
C ARG A 33 1.05 -3.01 6.33
N TRP A 34 0.00 -2.33 6.74
CA TRP A 34 -0.68 -1.33 5.90
C TRP A 34 0.05 0.01 5.87
N LEU A 35 0.03 0.66 4.70
CA LEU A 35 0.43 2.04 4.51
C LEU A 35 -0.77 2.86 4.04
N GLY A 36 -0.99 4.00 4.70
CA GLY A 36 -2.04 4.97 4.36
C GLY A 36 -1.48 6.21 3.67
N GLU A 37 -2.37 6.98 3.05
CA GLU A 37 -2.04 8.32 2.52
C GLU A 37 -1.69 9.28 3.67
N ASP A 38 -0.74 10.18 3.43
CA ASP A 38 -0.45 11.28 4.36
C ASP A 38 -1.59 12.32 4.28
N PRO A 39 -2.41 12.50 5.33
CA PRO A 39 -3.57 13.39 5.30
C PRO A 39 -3.20 14.87 5.11
N GLY A 40 -1.95 15.26 5.39
CA GLY A 40 -1.44 16.61 5.19
C GLY A 40 -0.87 16.86 3.80
N TYR A 41 -0.84 15.85 2.93
CA TYR A 41 -0.10 15.90 1.69
C TYR A 41 -0.92 15.42 0.49
N VAL A 42 -1.08 16.29 -0.51
CA VAL A 42 -1.71 15.94 -1.77
C VAL A 42 -0.63 15.70 -2.82
N GLY A 43 -0.35 14.42 -3.10
CA GLY A 43 0.40 14.01 -4.29
C GLY A 43 -0.54 13.99 -5.49
N ASN A 44 -0.27 14.80 -6.50
CA ASN A 44 -1.05 14.82 -7.75
C ASN A 44 -0.15 15.27 -8.91
N PRO A 45 -0.28 14.68 -10.10
CA PRO A 45 0.49 15.12 -11.27
C PRO A 45 0.28 16.60 -11.61
N GLY A 46 -0.90 17.16 -11.37
CA GLY A 46 -1.21 18.58 -11.56
C GLY A 46 -0.38 19.52 -10.69
N VAL A 47 0.07 19.08 -9.52
CA VAL A 47 1.00 19.82 -8.65
C VAL A 47 2.44 19.28 -8.75
N ARG A 48 2.71 18.34 -9.67
CA ARG A 48 4.01 17.70 -9.93
C ARG A 48 4.65 17.11 -8.67
N ARG A 49 3.85 16.48 -7.82
CA ARG A 49 4.30 15.85 -6.57
C ARG A 49 3.98 14.36 -6.56
N LEU A 50 4.96 13.56 -6.13
CA LEU A 50 4.80 12.13 -5.90
C LEU A 50 3.82 11.87 -4.77
N GLU A 51 3.04 10.80 -4.88
CA GLU A 51 2.25 10.29 -3.75
C GLU A 51 3.14 9.95 -2.57
N ARG A 52 2.63 10.27 -1.39
CA ARG A 52 3.29 10.08 -0.13
C ARG A 52 2.43 9.18 0.73
N VAL A 53 3.07 8.16 1.30
CA VAL A 53 2.43 7.18 2.16
C VAL A 53 3.25 6.96 3.42
N GLY A 54 2.59 6.62 4.51
CA GLY A 54 3.21 6.27 5.78
C GLY A 54 2.56 5.02 6.36
N TYR A 55 3.21 4.34 7.30
CA TYR A 55 2.58 3.21 7.96
C TYR A 55 1.35 3.65 8.74
N VAL A 56 0.32 2.80 8.73
CA VAL A 56 -0.80 2.93 9.66
C VAL A 56 -0.27 2.68 11.08
N PRO A 57 -0.51 3.60 12.03
CA PRO A 57 -0.08 3.43 13.42
C PRO A 57 -0.64 2.16 14.06
N GLU A 58 0.08 1.64 15.05
CA GLU A 58 -0.30 0.45 15.81
C GLU A 58 -1.77 0.49 16.27
N GLY A 59 -2.47 -0.61 16.03
CA GLY A 59 -3.89 -0.73 16.29
C GLY A 59 -4.53 -1.79 15.40
N LEU A 60 -5.86 -1.79 15.36
CA LEU A 60 -6.65 -2.82 14.67
C LEU A 60 -6.38 -2.94 13.16
N PHE A 61 -5.84 -1.88 12.54
CA PHE A 61 -5.65 -1.80 11.09
C PHE A 61 -4.18 -1.68 10.68
N ALA A 62 -3.23 -1.83 11.61
CA ALA A 62 -1.80 -1.75 11.28
C ALA A 62 -1.33 -2.96 10.46
N PHE A 63 -1.85 -4.15 10.78
CA PHE A 63 -1.51 -5.41 10.14
C PHE A 63 -2.75 -6.10 9.59
N GLY A 64 -2.54 -7.02 8.67
CA GLY A 64 -3.63 -7.82 8.14
C GLY A 64 -3.15 -9.02 7.36
N PHE A 65 -4.12 -9.83 6.93
CA PHE A 65 -3.91 -10.92 6.00
C PHE A 65 -4.72 -10.64 4.74
N ILE A 66 -4.11 -10.85 3.57
CA ILE A 66 -4.77 -10.67 2.27
C ILE A 66 -4.53 -11.87 1.37
N ASP A 67 -5.47 -12.07 0.46
CA ASP A 67 -5.35 -13.02 -0.65
C ASP A 67 -4.28 -12.50 -1.65
N PRO A 68 -3.29 -13.30 -2.05
CA PRO A 68 -2.35 -12.93 -3.10
C PRO A 68 -3.02 -12.42 -4.39
N ASP A 69 -4.22 -12.90 -4.74
CA ASP A 69 -4.91 -12.52 -5.98
C ASP A 69 -5.38 -11.05 -5.99
N VAL A 70 -5.47 -10.39 -4.83
CA VAL A 70 -5.80 -8.95 -4.77
C VAL A 70 -4.58 -8.06 -4.97
N VAL A 71 -3.37 -8.62 -5.06
CA VAL A 71 -2.14 -7.85 -5.26
C VAL A 71 -2.01 -7.46 -6.72
N VAL A 72 -2.12 -6.15 -6.98
CA VAL A 72 -1.96 -5.62 -8.35
C VAL A 72 -0.51 -5.79 -8.84
N ARG A 73 0.47 -5.45 -7.99
CA ARG A 73 1.91 -5.48 -8.32
C ARG A 73 2.79 -5.11 -7.13
N ALA A 74 4.08 -5.41 -7.25
CA ALA A 74 5.11 -4.84 -6.38
C ALA A 74 5.29 -3.33 -6.62
N ALA A 75 5.64 -2.64 -5.54
CA ALA A 75 5.86 -1.20 -5.47
C ALA A 75 7.25 -0.89 -4.89
N HIS A 76 7.93 0.12 -5.44
CA HIS A 76 9.17 0.64 -4.86
C HIS A 76 8.88 1.94 -4.13
N LEU A 77 9.05 1.91 -2.81
CA LEU A 77 8.82 3.04 -1.93
C LEU A 77 10.17 3.56 -1.43
N ILE A 78 10.44 4.86 -1.61
CA ILE A 78 11.69 5.50 -1.20
C ILE A 78 11.43 6.37 0.03
N PRO A 79 12.15 6.17 1.15
CA PRO A 79 11.99 7.00 2.33
C PRO A 79 12.18 8.48 2.02
N ALA A 80 11.31 9.31 2.58
CA ALA A 80 11.50 10.75 2.54
C ALA A 80 12.44 11.14 3.68
N PHE A 81 13.75 11.02 3.45
CA PHE A 81 14.81 11.15 4.47
C PHE A 81 14.74 12.43 5.33
N ILE A 82 14.12 13.50 4.84
CA ILE A 82 13.94 14.76 5.57
C ILE A 82 13.03 14.64 6.80
N TYR A 83 12.14 13.63 6.85
CA TYR A 83 11.23 13.41 7.97
C TYR A 83 11.78 12.41 8.99
N GLU A 84 13.02 11.96 8.80
CA GLU A 84 13.69 11.04 9.72
C GLU A 84 12.86 9.77 10.02
N LYS A 85 13.22 9.09 11.10
CA LYS A 85 12.55 7.86 11.56
C LYS A 85 11.78 8.14 12.84
N THR A 86 10.80 7.29 13.11
CA THR A 86 9.93 7.40 14.28
C THR A 86 9.69 6.03 14.91
N ASP A 87 9.57 6.02 16.23
CA ASP A 87 9.18 4.88 17.06
C ASP A 87 7.68 4.92 17.44
N LYS A 88 6.95 5.94 16.99
CA LYS A 88 5.54 6.19 17.36
C LYS A 88 4.54 5.33 16.58
N LEU A 89 4.95 4.73 15.47
CA LEU A 89 4.06 3.99 14.57
C LEU A 89 3.86 2.53 15.01
N LEU A 90 4.80 1.98 15.77
CA LEU A 90 4.74 0.60 16.24
C LEU A 90 5.65 0.43 17.45
N THR A 91 5.14 -0.20 18.50
CA THR A 91 5.97 -0.67 19.62
C THR A 91 7.15 -1.47 19.10
N ARG A 92 8.33 -1.29 19.72
CA ARG A 92 9.59 -1.90 19.28
C ARG A 92 9.43 -3.39 18.97
N SER A 93 9.68 -3.76 17.71
CA SER A 93 9.49 -5.12 17.20
C SER A 93 10.41 -5.43 16.03
N LEU A 94 10.35 -6.67 15.55
CA LEU A 94 11.09 -7.12 14.35
C LEU A 94 10.53 -6.53 13.03
N PHE A 95 9.39 -5.84 13.09
CA PHE A 95 8.69 -5.32 11.90
C PHE A 95 8.98 -3.84 11.64
N TRP A 96 9.92 -3.26 12.38
CA TRP A 96 10.49 -1.97 12.05
C TRP A 96 11.27 -2.01 10.73
N ASP A 97 11.40 -0.86 10.08
CA ASP A 97 12.29 -0.73 8.92
C ASP A 97 13.77 -0.80 9.34
N CYS A 98 14.12 -0.25 10.51
CA CYS A 98 15.48 -0.17 11.03
C CYS A 98 15.52 -0.36 12.56
N GLN A 99 16.71 -0.47 13.15
CA GLN A 99 16.88 -0.63 14.61
C GLN A 99 16.38 0.58 15.41
N ASP A 100 16.34 1.75 14.78
CA ASP A 100 16.00 3.07 15.30
C ASP A 100 14.59 3.54 14.89
N GLY A 101 13.77 2.67 14.31
CA GLY A 101 12.35 2.94 14.03
C GLY A 101 11.92 2.70 12.60
N ASP A 102 10.72 3.17 12.28
CA ASP A 102 10.13 3.21 10.95
C ASP A 102 10.40 4.55 10.27
N TRP A 103 10.44 4.57 8.95
CA TRP A 103 10.40 5.86 8.24
C TRP A 103 9.05 6.53 8.47
N GLU A 104 9.06 7.79 8.95
CA GLU A 104 7.82 8.54 9.21
C GLU A 104 7.01 8.75 7.93
N THR A 105 7.71 8.86 6.80
CA THR A 105 7.11 9.16 5.51
C THR A 105 7.91 8.53 4.38
N THR A 106 7.20 7.96 3.42
CA THR A 106 7.78 7.33 2.23
C THR A 106 7.11 7.84 0.96
N MET A 107 7.90 8.07 -0.09
CA MET A 107 7.39 8.47 -1.41
C MET A 107 7.22 7.25 -2.32
N SER A 108 6.05 7.16 -2.95
CA SER A 108 5.78 6.16 -3.98
C SER A 108 6.48 6.55 -5.27
N THR A 109 7.43 5.73 -5.73
CA THR A 109 8.09 5.93 -7.04
C THR A 109 7.45 5.12 -8.16
N CYS A 110 6.39 4.38 -7.85
CA CYS A 110 5.70 3.49 -8.78
C CYS A 110 5.26 4.15 -10.08
N ILE A 111 5.04 5.46 -10.09
CA ILE A 111 4.68 6.20 -11.30
C ILE A 111 5.75 6.15 -12.39
N PHE A 112 7.03 5.97 -12.02
CA PHE A 112 8.15 5.95 -12.97
C PHE A 112 8.52 4.54 -13.44
N VAL A 113 8.06 3.52 -12.71
CA VAL A 113 8.51 2.14 -12.96
C VAL A 113 7.86 1.59 -14.23
N TYR A 114 6.61 1.98 -14.55
CA TYR A 114 5.92 1.49 -15.74
C TYR A 114 4.98 2.54 -16.38
N ARG A 115 4.87 2.49 -17.71
CA ARG A 115 4.01 3.37 -18.51
C ARG A 115 2.52 3.24 -18.16
N ASP A 116 2.07 2.04 -17.79
CA ASP A 116 0.69 1.81 -17.35
C ASP A 116 0.40 2.49 -16.02
N MET A 117 1.35 2.48 -15.07
CA MET A 117 1.25 3.19 -13.79
C MET A 117 1.25 4.70 -13.99
N LEU A 118 2.13 5.22 -14.86
CA LEU A 118 2.09 6.63 -15.22
C LEU A 118 0.75 7.00 -15.85
N SER A 119 0.22 6.17 -16.75
CA SER A 119 -1.07 6.43 -17.39
C SER A 119 -2.25 6.36 -16.41
N ARG A 120 -2.18 5.47 -15.40
CA ARG A 120 -3.17 5.41 -14.31
C ARG A 120 -3.08 6.62 -13.39
N PHE A 121 -1.87 7.03 -13.01
CA PHE A 121 -1.61 8.21 -12.19
C PHE A 121 -2.06 9.50 -12.88
N LEU A 122 -1.76 9.65 -14.17
CA LEU A 122 -2.22 10.75 -15.00
C LEU A 122 -3.70 10.64 -15.39
N ARG A 123 -4.36 9.51 -15.09
CA ARG A 123 -5.74 9.18 -15.50
C ARG A 123 -5.93 9.22 -17.03
N THR A 124 -4.87 8.96 -17.79
CA THR A 124 -4.83 8.93 -19.26
C THR A 124 -4.87 7.50 -19.82
N GLY A 125 -5.04 6.48 -18.96
CA GLY A 125 -5.15 5.09 -19.39
C GLY A 125 -6.46 4.77 -20.11
N VAL A 126 -6.44 3.73 -20.96
CA VAL A 126 -7.63 3.23 -21.66
C VAL A 126 -8.71 2.83 -20.65
N GLY A 127 -9.93 3.37 -20.79
CA GLY A 127 -11.07 3.13 -19.88
C GLY A 127 -11.31 4.20 -18.80
N HIS A 128 -10.46 5.22 -18.69
CA HIS A 128 -10.71 6.35 -17.78
C HIS A 128 -11.62 7.40 -18.45
N THR A 129 -12.80 7.66 -17.88
CA THR A 129 -13.67 8.77 -18.29
C THR A 129 -13.05 10.10 -17.87
N HIS A 130 -12.71 10.95 -18.83
CA HIS A 130 -12.34 12.33 -18.56
C HIS A 130 -13.59 13.03 -18.00
N ARG A 131 -13.65 13.31 -16.70
CA ARG A 131 -14.63 14.28 -16.20
C ARG A 131 -14.22 15.61 -16.80
N HIS A 132 -14.94 16.08 -17.81
CA HIS A 132 -14.87 17.46 -18.26
C HIS A 132 -15.10 18.35 -17.03
N PHE A 133 -14.05 19.00 -16.56
CA PHE A 133 -14.21 20.19 -15.74
C PHE A 133 -14.70 21.29 -16.69
N THR A 134 -16.02 21.44 -16.79
CA THR A 134 -16.59 22.69 -17.27
C THR A 134 -16.27 23.74 -16.23
N HIS A 135 -15.39 24.69 -16.57
CA HIS A 135 -15.26 25.94 -15.81
C HIS A 135 -16.65 26.60 -15.73
N PRO A 136 -17.15 26.98 -14.55
CA PRO A 136 -18.23 27.95 -14.48
C PRO A 136 -17.64 29.30 -14.88
N THR A 137 -18.00 29.78 -16.05
CA THR A 137 -17.84 31.18 -16.45
C THR A 137 -18.72 32.04 -15.55
N LEU A 138 -18.10 32.99 -14.85
CA LEU A 138 -18.71 34.27 -14.51
C LEU A 138 -18.20 35.29 -15.53
#